data_AF-A0A382LHE9-F1
#
_entry.id   AF-A0A382LHE9-F1
#
_cell.length_a   1.000
_cell.length_b   1.000
_cell.length_c   1.000
_cell.angle_alpha   90.00
_cell.angle_beta   90.00
_cell.angle_gamma   90.00
#
_symmetry.space_group_name_H-M   'P 1'
#
loop_
_entity.id
_entity.type
_entity.pdbx_description
1 polymer ?
#
loop_
_entity_poly.entity_id
_entity_poly.type
_entity_poly.pdbx_seq_one_letter_code
_entity_poly.pdbx_strand_id
1 'polypeptide(L)'
;MKKLILITLIFAAFSSCSTSTMESDAQKACELIAETAELMPEVIQLGLKSSFGDEESKKEAYKKLSKVKSKMESMALELAIINKKYDEEEFQAYLSDNCETVKNLKEMGEAFSDSLENN
;
A
#
# COMPACT_ATOMS: atom_id res chain seq x y z
N MET A 1 -50.72 12.08 11.90
CA MET A 1 -49.70 11.33 11.13
C MET A 1 -48.62 12.24 10.50
N LYS A 2 -48.18 13.32 11.16
CA LYS A 2 -47.09 14.20 10.64
C LYS A 2 -45.85 14.28 11.55
N LYS A 3 -45.95 13.75 12.78
CA LYS A 3 -44.84 13.79 13.77
C LYS A 3 -43.95 12.53 13.77
N LEU A 4 -44.35 11.47 13.07
CA LEU A 4 -43.57 10.22 12.98
C LEU A 4 -42.49 10.24 11.89
N ILE A 5 -42.64 11.09 10.86
CA ILE A 5 -41.68 11.17 9.73
C ILE A 5 -40.38 11.90 10.15
N LEU A 6 -40.45 12.78 11.15
CA LEU A 6 -39.29 13.53 11.63
C LEU A 6 -38.30 12.66 12.45
N ILE A 7 -38.77 11.57 13.06
CA ILE A 7 -37.91 10.71 13.90
C ILE A 7 -37.08 9.75 13.04
N THR A 8 -37.60 9.31 11.89
CA THR A 8 -36.85 8.46 10.94
C THR A 8 -35.76 9.21 10.19
N LEU A 9 -35.87 10.53 10.02
CA LEU A 9 -34.83 11.35 9.36
C LEU A 9 -33.60 11.61 10.24
N ILE A 10 -33.73 11.51 11.56
CA ILE A 10 -32.60 11.76 12.48
C ILE A 10 -31.65 10.54 12.53
N PHE A 11 -32.15 9.31 12.31
CA PHE A 11 -31.30 8.12 12.23
C PHE A 11 -30.51 8.01 10.92
N ALA A 12 -30.91 8.71 9.87
CA ALA A 12 -30.18 8.75 8.60
C ALA A 12 -28.98 9.72 8.60
N ALA A 13 -28.85 10.58 9.62
CA ALA A 13 -27.77 11.55 9.73
C ALA A 13 -26.59 11.07 10.61
N PHE A 14 -26.71 9.90 11.25
CA PHE A 14 -25.63 9.31 12.07
C PHE A 14 -24.93 8.12 11.40
N SER A 15 -25.37 7.67 10.22
CA SER A 15 -24.69 6.61 9.47
C SER A 15 -23.51 7.11 8.62
N SER A 16 -23.26 8.42 8.55
CA SER A 16 -22.18 9.02 7.77
C SER A 16 -20.85 9.18 8.51
N CYS A 17 -20.60 8.41 9.57
CA CYS A 17 -19.37 8.51 10.38
C CYS A 17 -18.51 7.23 10.41
N SER A 18 -18.71 6.29 9.47
CA SER A 18 -17.95 5.04 9.45
C SER A 18 -17.32 4.66 8.11
N THR A 19 -17.68 5.35 7.02
CA THR A 19 -17.08 5.10 5.68
C THR A 19 -15.82 5.93 5.42
N SER A 20 -15.61 7.04 6.13
CA SER A 20 -14.47 7.94 5.93
C SER A 20 -13.14 7.41 6.48
N THR A 21 -13.16 6.44 7.39
CA THR A 21 -11.93 5.91 8.00
C THR A 21 -11.26 4.89 7.09
N MET A 22 -12.00 3.92 6.57
CA MET A 22 -11.45 2.90 5.66
C MET A 22 -11.02 3.50 4.32
N GLU A 23 -11.79 4.44 3.77
CA GLU A 23 -11.42 5.14 2.54
C GLU A 23 -10.10 5.91 2.71
N SER A 24 -9.98 6.70 3.78
CA SER A 24 -8.74 7.45 4.06
C SER A 24 -7.55 6.54 4.35
N ASP A 25 -7.74 5.46 5.09
CA ASP A 25 -6.68 4.50 5.38
C ASP A 25 -6.28 3.71 4.13
N ALA A 26 -7.23 3.37 3.25
CA ALA A 26 -6.96 2.75 1.95
C ALA A 26 -6.21 3.69 1.01
N GLN A 27 -6.55 4.98 0.98
CA GLN A 27 -5.81 5.98 0.23
C GLN A 27 -4.37 6.07 0.74
N LYS A 28 -4.18 6.14 2.06
CA LYS A 28 -2.85 6.18 2.67
C LYS A 28 -2.04 4.91 2.37
N ALA A 29 -2.66 3.73 2.46
CA ALA A 29 -2.02 2.48 2.11
C ALA A 29 -1.64 2.43 0.62
N CYS A 30 -2.51 2.94 -0.26
CA CYS A 30 -2.23 3.07 -1.69
C CYS A 30 -1.00 3.96 -1.96
N GLU A 31 -0.92 5.12 -1.30
CA GLU A 31 0.22 6.03 -1.40
C GLU A 31 1.53 5.36 -0.92
N LEU A 32 1.49 4.65 0.21
CA LEU A 32 2.65 3.91 0.73
C LEU A 32 3.11 2.80 -0.22
N ILE A 33 2.17 2.09 -0.85
CA ILE A 33 2.46 1.04 -1.84
C ILE A 33 3.06 1.67 -3.11
N ALA A 34 2.49 2.78 -3.59
CA ALA A 34 3.03 3.53 -4.74
C ALA A 34 4.45 4.04 -4.48
N GLU A 35 4.68 4.66 -3.33
CA GLU A 35 6.01 5.13 -2.93
C GLU A 35 7.01 3.97 -2.81
N THR A 36 6.57 2.81 -2.34
CA THR A 36 7.40 1.60 -2.31
C THR A 36 7.73 1.11 -3.72
N ALA A 37 6.76 1.12 -4.64
CA ALA A 37 6.98 0.74 -6.04
C ALA A 37 7.97 1.69 -6.73
N GLU A 38 7.92 2.99 -6.43
CA GLU A 38 8.86 3.99 -6.95
C GLU A 38 10.29 3.82 -6.41
N LEU A 39 10.45 3.35 -5.17
CA LEU A 39 11.76 3.10 -4.58
C LEU A 39 12.40 1.77 -5.03
N MET A 40 11.61 0.81 -5.52
CA MET A 40 12.09 -0.52 -5.90
C MET A 40 13.25 -0.48 -6.94
N PRO A 41 13.19 0.31 -8.02
CA PRO A 41 14.29 0.42 -8.98
C PRO A 41 15.59 0.95 -8.35
N GLU A 42 15.49 1.93 -7.44
CA GLU A 42 16.64 2.46 -6.73
C GLU A 42 17.26 1.40 -5.82
N VAL A 43 16.44 0.65 -5.07
CA VAL A 43 16.90 -0.47 -4.22
C VAL A 43 17.64 -1.52 -5.04
N ILE A 44 17.10 -1.91 -6.19
CA ILE A 44 17.75 -2.87 -7.09
C ILE A 44 19.08 -2.32 -7.59
N GLN A 45 19.12 -1.08 -8.08
CA GLN A 45 20.34 -0.47 -8.59
C GLN A 45 21.42 -0.35 -7.52
N LEU A 46 21.07 0.11 -6.33
CA LEU A 46 22.00 0.22 -5.21
C LEU A 46 22.45 -1.16 -4.73
N GLY A 47 21.56 -2.15 -4.73
CA GLY A 47 21.88 -3.55 -4.44
C GLY A 47 22.98 -4.06 -5.38
N LEU A 48 22.80 -3.89 -6.69
CA LEU A 48 23.79 -4.27 -7.69
C LEU A 48 25.12 -3.54 -7.49
N LYS A 49 25.11 -2.23 -7.25
CA LYS A 49 26.33 -1.45 -6.97
C LYS A 49 27.03 -1.91 -5.70
N SER A 50 26.29 -2.23 -4.65
CA SER A 50 26.83 -2.72 -3.38
C SER A 50 27.48 -4.10 -3.50
N SER A 51 27.00 -4.94 -4.43
CA SER A 51 27.57 -6.27 -4.68
C SER A 51 28.74 -6.26 -5.66
N PHE A 52 28.62 -5.50 -6.76
CA PHE A 52 29.52 -5.61 -7.91
C PHE A 52 30.36 -4.36 -8.20
N GLY A 53 30.17 -3.25 -7.49
CA GLY A 53 30.96 -2.03 -7.67
C GLY A 53 32.39 -2.12 -7.14
N ASP A 54 33.20 -1.09 -7.43
CA ASP A 54 34.48 -0.86 -6.76
C ASP A 54 34.29 -0.51 -5.27
N GLU A 55 35.37 -0.50 -4.48
CA GLU A 55 35.35 -0.31 -3.03
C GLU A 55 34.60 0.97 -2.59
N GLU A 56 34.81 2.08 -3.31
CA GLU A 56 34.18 3.36 -3.01
C GLU A 56 32.70 3.33 -3.37
N SER A 57 32.37 2.85 -4.57
CA SER A 57 31.00 2.63 -5.04
C SER A 57 30.20 1.73 -4.09
N LYS A 58 30.81 0.66 -3.57
CA LYS A 58 30.17 -0.24 -2.59
C LYS A 58 29.84 0.49 -1.30
N LYS A 59 30.80 1.22 -0.75
CA LYS A 59 30.63 1.98 0.50
C LYS A 59 29.54 3.04 0.38
N GLU A 60 29.50 3.77 -0.75
CA GLU A 60 28.45 4.75 -1.02
C GLU A 60 27.08 4.07 -1.18
N ALA A 61 27.01 2.97 -1.94
CA ALA A 61 25.79 2.22 -2.16
C ALA A 61 25.21 1.68 -0.84
N TYR A 62 26.04 1.14 0.04
CA TYR A 62 25.61 0.70 1.37
C TYR A 62 25.01 1.84 2.20
N LYS A 63 25.62 3.02 2.18
CA LYS A 63 25.12 4.20 2.91
C LYS A 63 23.78 4.69 2.35
N LYS A 64 23.55 4.58 1.05
CA LYS A 64 22.26 4.91 0.43
C LYS A 64 21.22 3.83 0.73
N LEU A 65 21.56 2.56 0.60
CA LEU A 65 20.70 1.43 0.98
C LEU A 65 20.24 1.51 2.44
N SER A 66 21.12 1.87 3.37
CA SER A 66 20.74 1.98 4.78
C SER A 66 19.67 3.06 5.00
N LYS A 67 19.73 4.17 4.27
CA LYS A 67 18.72 5.24 4.35
C LYS A 67 17.39 4.79 3.75
N VAL A 68 17.44 4.18 2.56
CA VAL A 68 16.23 3.66 1.90
C VAL A 68 15.57 2.60 2.76
N LYS A 69 16.36 1.70 3.37
CA LYS A 69 15.87 0.69 4.32
C LYS A 69 15.09 1.31 5.48
N SER A 70 15.66 2.30 6.17
CA SER A 70 14.95 2.94 7.30
C SER A 70 13.63 3.60 6.86
N LYS A 71 13.58 4.17 5.65
CA LYS A 71 12.34 4.72 5.07
C LYS A 71 11.31 3.61 4.82
N MET A 72 11.73 2.52 4.17
CA MET A 72 10.85 1.36 3.92
C MET A 72 10.34 0.71 5.20
N GLU A 73 11.16 0.62 6.25
CA GLU A 73 10.75 0.13 7.57
C GLU A 73 9.66 1.04 8.19
N SER A 74 9.80 2.36 8.06
CA SER A 74 8.76 3.31 8.52
C SER A 74 7.45 3.11 7.76
N MET A 75 7.51 3.04 6.43
CA MET A 75 6.31 2.83 5.59
C MET A 75 5.64 1.49 5.91
N ALA A 76 6.42 0.42 6.11
CA ALA A 76 5.90 -0.89 6.47
C ALA A 76 5.21 -0.88 7.84
N LEU A 77 5.72 -0.14 8.82
CA LEU A 77 5.07 0.03 10.11
C LEU A 77 3.74 0.78 9.98
N GLU A 78 3.69 1.85 9.18
CA GLU A 78 2.45 2.58 8.92
C GLU A 78 1.40 1.71 8.25
N LEU A 79 1.78 0.93 7.24
CA LEU A 79 0.89 0.00 6.57
C LEU A 79 0.42 -1.12 7.52
N ALA A 80 1.31 -1.65 8.37
CA ALA A 80 0.94 -2.66 9.37
C ALA A 80 -0.03 -2.12 10.43
N ILE A 81 0.09 -0.84 10.80
CA ILE A 81 -0.86 -0.18 11.70
C ILE A 81 -2.24 -0.08 11.03
N ILE A 82 -2.29 0.26 9.75
CA ILE A 82 -3.53 0.33 8.98
C ILE A 82 -4.18 -1.06 8.87
N ASN A 83 -3.43 -2.07 8.41
CA ASN A 83 -3.93 -3.43 8.23
C ASN A 83 -4.52 -4.04 9.52
N LYS A 84 -3.94 -3.71 10.69
CA LYS A 84 -4.45 -4.21 11.98
C LYS A 84 -5.82 -3.67 12.38
N LYS A 85 -6.34 -2.64 11.72
CA LYS A 85 -7.64 -2.02 12.04
C LYS A 85 -8.82 -2.79 11.44
N TYR A 86 -8.57 -3.61 10.41
CA TYR A 86 -9.60 -4.19 9.57
C TYR A 86 -9.44 -5.69 9.46
N ASP A 87 -10.50 -6.37 9.02
CA ASP A 87 -10.34 -7.73 8.52
C ASP A 87 -9.43 -7.71 7.27
N GLU A 88 -8.51 -8.67 7.19
CA GLU A 88 -7.49 -8.69 6.15
C GLU A 88 -8.11 -8.86 4.76
N GLU A 89 -9.09 -9.75 4.62
CA GLU A 89 -9.75 -10.02 3.34
C GLU A 89 -10.61 -8.83 2.91
N GLU A 90 -11.38 -8.25 3.85
CA GLU A 90 -12.20 -7.06 3.60
C GLU A 90 -11.34 -5.86 3.14
N PHE A 91 -10.23 -5.60 3.85
CA PHE A 91 -9.36 -4.48 3.53
C PHE A 91 -8.59 -4.68 2.24
N GLN A 92 -8.11 -5.89 1.96
CA GLN A 92 -7.44 -6.21 0.69
C GLN A 92 -8.38 -6.11 -0.51
N ALA A 93 -9.63 -6.57 -0.38
CA ALA A 93 -10.64 -6.41 -1.42
C ALA A 93 -10.92 -4.92 -1.68
N TYR A 94 -11.12 -4.14 -0.62
CA TYR A 94 -11.34 -2.70 -0.73
C TYR A 94 -10.15 -1.98 -1.35
N LEU A 95 -8.91 -2.29 -0.94
CA LEU A 95 -7.71 -1.75 -1.55
C LEU A 95 -7.59 -2.09 -3.03
N SER A 96 -7.91 -3.32 -3.43
CA SER A 96 -7.84 -3.75 -4.83
C SER A 96 -8.82 -2.97 -5.72
N ASP A 97 -10.01 -2.66 -5.20
CA ASP A 97 -11.03 -1.92 -5.93
C ASP A 97 -10.77 -0.40 -5.97
N ASN A 98 -10.04 0.15 -4.98
CA ASN A 98 -9.88 1.59 -4.79
C ASN A 98 -8.43 2.11 -4.99
N CYS A 99 -7.45 1.23 -5.17
CA CYS A 99 -6.06 1.59 -5.42
C CYS A 99 -5.56 1.03 -6.76
N GLU A 100 -5.36 1.91 -7.74
CA GLU A 100 -4.91 1.53 -9.09
C GLU A 100 -3.53 0.86 -9.07
N THR A 101 -2.60 1.30 -8.22
CA THR A 101 -1.28 0.68 -8.09
C THR A 101 -1.38 -0.78 -7.62
N VAL A 102 -2.23 -1.07 -6.65
CA VAL A 102 -2.45 -2.44 -6.15
C VAL A 102 -3.05 -3.30 -7.24
N LYS A 103 -4.06 -2.78 -7.95
CA LYS A 103 -4.67 -3.47 -9.10
C LYS A 103 -3.63 -3.81 -10.17
N ASN A 104 -2.81 -2.84 -10.57
CA ASN A 104 -1.75 -3.03 -11.57
C ASN A 104 -0.70 -4.06 -11.12
N LEU A 105 -0.31 -4.04 -9.83
CA LEU A 105 0.63 -5.01 -9.26
C LEU A 105 0.04 -6.43 -9.24
N LYS A 106 -1.26 -6.56 -8.94
CA LYS A 106 -1.97 -7.84 -8.94
C LYS A 106 -2.06 -8.41 -10.36
N GLU A 107 -2.49 -7.61 -11.33
CA GLU A 107 -2.58 -8.02 -12.75
C GLU A 107 -1.20 -8.42 -13.29
N MET A 108 -0.14 -7.69 -12.93
CA MET A 108 1.23 -8.05 -13.29
C MET A 108 1.66 -9.40 -12.67
N GLY A 109 1.28 -9.65 -11.41
CA GLY A 109 1.56 -10.92 -10.73
C GLY A 109 0.82 -12.11 -11.35
N GLU A 110 -0.45 -11.93 -11.69
CA GLU A 110 -1.27 -12.95 -12.38
C GLU A 110 -0.69 -13.28 -13.76
N ALA A 111 -0.39 -12.26 -14.57
CA ALA A 111 0.22 -12.45 -15.89
C ALA A 111 1.60 -13.15 -15.82
N PHE A 112 2.37 -12.88 -14.76
CA PHE A 112 3.64 -13.56 -14.51
C PHE A 112 3.43 -15.03 -14.13
N SER A 113 2.46 -15.34 -13.28
CA SER A 113 2.10 -16.71 -12.90
C SER A 113 1.66 -17.52 -14.12
N ASP A 114 0.76 -16.98 -14.93
CA ASP A 114 0.29 -17.60 -16.18
C ASP A 114 1.44 -17.90 -17.14
N SER A 115 2.43 -17.01 -17.20
CA SER A 115 3.62 -17.21 -18.05
C SER A 115 4.49 -18.37 -17.57
N LEU A 116 4.55 -18.64 -16.26
CA LEU A 116 5.32 -19.74 -15.69
C LEU A 116 4.61 -21.09 -15.80
N GLU A 117 3.28 -21.12 -15.72
CA GLU A 117 2.52 -22.37 -15.86
C GLU A 117 2.46 -22.87 -17.31
N ASN A 118 2.68 -21.99 -18.29
CA ASN A 118 2.63 -22.30 -19.71
C ASN A 118 4.01 -22.46 -20.40
N ASN A 119 5.11 -22.47 -19.64
CA ASN A 119 6.48 -22.76 -20.12
C ASN A 119 7.07 -23.99 -19.42
#